data_AF-A0A016SIS8-F1
#
_entry.id   AF-A0A016SIS8-F1
#
_cell.length_a   1.000
_cell.length_b   1.000
_cell.length_c   1.000
_cell.angle_alpha   90.00
_cell.angle_beta   90.00
_cell.angle_gamma   90.00
#
_symmetry.space_group_name_H-M   'P 1'
#
loop_
_entity.id
_entity.type
_entity.pdbx_description
1 polymer ?
#
loop_
_entity_poly.entity_id
_entity_poly.type
_entity_poly.pdbx_seq_one_letter_code
_entity_poly.pdbx_strand_id
1 'polypeptide(L)'
;MSITGHSDVDMESASAFSPSEPSVDGVFVSKHNQSAEMYQLFKEDVDALLSGRTAQLEQPAVIQRILHTCENMYVVFEDEKQHLMGDVLLSWAMKQQRVSIGTLWTQQLHYKQLDVIHLQFEYFGELLQQTLSGLTYLKQYFPSASFDEAYSKFCNMAHYFLYYSVIVSRQPPSVIVKCGEAENHRRSRFWFNTEIRVLGGQAFGVEAVGEGNDVKCYLITDDTAKQLLNNAYLEIFESEEFCIEPPAAVFQKKDTRGLRAKFDDMRVAKKVQLRRDSVASKRYCLCYSIRLKTNCGLELVGKKVSLPFAVLVGPKSDVEARLFLERSFADLVRHPLSDIPSHVACTEMADALEMKFQAIVETPQKNTDGPAVVQPRMFTMQAKQHLINRLKPNPQGFIALDNFMKLPVAEEYQLRKNSTTEGEWKLVPFFDWFFKLAEIVNKYLYSMWYDGLVFGFCSKEDSENLLRCIPRSVLLVRFSDIEYAKIKISVKDRNGG
;
A
#
# COMPACT_ATOMS: atom_id res chain seq x y z
N MET A 1 -7.04 -11.10 45.41
CA MET A 1 -8.23 -11.85 44.94
C MET A 1 -9.20 -10.82 44.38
N SER A 2 -9.76 -10.82 43.18
CA SER A 2 -9.64 -11.63 41.96
C SER A 2 -10.33 -10.78 40.87
N ILE A 3 -9.62 -10.23 39.88
CA ILE A 3 -9.61 -10.61 38.45
C ILE A 3 -10.99 -10.98 37.87
N THR A 4 -11.53 -10.06 37.06
CA THR A 4 -12.42 -10.28 35.90
C THR A 4 -12.00 -9.19 34.90
N GLY A 5 -11.36 -9.44 33.75
CA GLY A 5 -11.63 -10.48 32.76
C GLY A 5 -12.63 -9.95 31.72
N HIS A 6 -12.24 -8.94 30.94
CA HIS A 6 -12.96 -8.53 29.73
C HIS A 6 -12.13 -8.94 28.53
N SER A 7 -12.58 -10.00 27.85
CA SER A 7 -12.10 -10.42 26.55
C SER A 7 -12.82 -9.61 25.49
N ASP A 8 -12.10 -8.69 24.85
CA ASP A 8 -12.56 -8.03 23.63
C ASP A 8 -12.67 -9.05 22.51
N VAL A 9 -13.87 -9.11 21.94
CA VAL A 9 -14.25 -10.00 20.85
C VAL A 9 -13.68 -9.39 19.57
N ASP A 10 -12.64 -10.02 19.03
CA ASP A 10 -12.15 -9.81 17.68
C ASP A 10 -13.29 -10.03 16.67
N MET A 11 -13.89 -8.94 16.20
CA MET A 11 -14.91 -8.95 15.16
C MET A 11 -14.24 -9.03 13.78
N GLU A 12 -13.54 -10.13 13.49
CA GLU A 12 -13.22 -10.53 12.11
C GLU A 12 -14.41 -11.37 11.59
N SER A 13 -15.33 -10.72 10.88
CA SER A 13 -16.46 -11.39 10.21
C SER A 13 -15.96 -12.34 9.12
N ALA A 14 -15.80 -13.61 9.47
CA ALA A 14 -15.68 -14.71 8.53
C ALA A 14 -17.07 -15.03 7.96
N SER A 15 -17.47 -14.39 6.86
CA SER A 15 -18.46 -14.91 5.87
C SER A 15 -18.93 -13.84 4.88
N ALA A 16 -18.13 -13.55 3.84
CA ALA A 16 -18.61 -12.99 2.57
C ALA A 16 -17.53 -12.95 1.47
N PHE A 17 -16.43 -13.69 1.63
CA PHE A 17 -15.32 -13.66 0.67
C PHE A 17 -15.19 -15.05 0.05
N SER A 18 -15.68 -15.23 -1.17
CA SER A 18 -15.10 -16.24 -2.06
C SER A 18 -13.99 -15.55 -2.86
N PRO A 19 -12.73 -15.55 -2.39
CA PRO A 19 -11.64 -15.20 -3.28
C PRO A 19 -11.57 -16.30 -4.34
N SER A 20 -11.40 -15.91 -5.60
CA SER A 20 -10.81 -16.79 -6.61
C SER A 20 -9.56 -17.43 -6.01
N GLU A 21 -9.42 -18.76 -6.11
CA GLU A 21 -8.24 -19.48 -5.61
C GLU A 21 -6.95 -18.75 -6.01
N PRO A 22 -5.97 -18.61 -5.10
CA PRO A 22 -4.73 -17.93 -5.43
C PRO A 22 -4.09 -18.64 -6.62
N SER A 23 -3.97 -17.92 -7.74
CA SER A 23 -3.29 -18.42 -8.93
C SER A 23 -1.86 -18.80 -8.56
N VAL A 24 -1.52 -20.07 -8.70
CA VAL A 24 -0.17 -20.57 -8.45
C VAL A 24 0.79 -19.87 -9.40
N ASP A 25 1.79 -19.21 -8.86
CA ASP A 25 2.85 -18.56 -9.64
C ASP A 25 3.75 -19.63 -10.26
N GLY A 26 3.49 -19.95 -11.54
CA GLY A 26 4.25 -20.97 -12.26
C GLY A 26 5.72 -20.62 -12.46
N VAL A 27 6.08 -19.33 -12.46
CA VAL A 27 7.48 -18.90 -12.59
C VAL A 27 8.21 -19.18 -11.28
N PHE A 28 7.60 -18.82 -10.14
CA PHE A 28 8.12 -19.19 -8.82
C PHE A 28 8.29 -20.71 -8.70
N VAL A 29 7.27 -21.51 -9.03
CA VAL A 29 7.37 -22.98 -8.90
C VAL A 29 8.52 -23.54 -9.74
N SER A 30 8.70 -23.06 -10.98
CA SER A 30 9.79 -23.49 -11.85
C SER A 30 11.17 -23.15 -11.27
N LYS A 31 11.38 -21.91 -10.83
CA LYS A 31 12.65 -21.45 -10.24
C LYS A 31 12.94 -22.16 -8.92
N HIS A 32 11.93 -22.27 -8.05
CA HIS A 32 12.05 -22.95 -6.76
C HIS A 32 12.41 -24.42 -6.91
N ASN A 33 11.83 -25.14 -7.89
CA ASN A 33 12.20 -26.52 -8.15
C ASN A 33 13.67 -26.67 -8.60
N GLN A 34 14.19 -25.73 -9.40
CA GLN A 34 15.61 -25.72 -9.79
C GLN A 34 16.53 -25.48 -8.58
N SER A 35 16.18 -24.53 -7.72
CA SER A 35 16.88 -24.28 -6.46
C SER A 35 16.86 -25.50 -5.53
N ALA A 36 15.69 -26.15 -5.40
CA ALA A 36 15.53 -27.35 -4.57
C ALA A 36 16.34 -28.53 -5.10
N GLU A 37 16.39 -28.73 -6.42
CA GLU A 37 17.21 -29.77 -7.06
C GLU A 37 18.70 -29.55 -6.80
N MET A 38 19.18 -28.31 -6.99
CA MET A 38 20.58 -27.96 -6.70
C MET A 38 20.93 -28.10 -5.21
N TYR A 39 20.02 -27.69 -4.32
CA TYR A 39 20.17 -27.90 -2.89
C TYR A 39 20.23 -29.38 -2.52
N GLN A 40 19.39 -30.23 -3.15
CA GLN A 40 19.37 -31.66 -2.88
C GLN A 40 20.70 -32.33 -3.25
N LEU A 41 21.30 -31.96 -4.39
CA LEU A 41 22.64 -32.42 -4.77
C LEU A 41 23.71 -31.98 -3.77
N PHE A 42 23.67 -30.71 -3.35
CA PHE A 42 24.56 -30.19 -2.33
C PHE A 42 24.43 -30.97 -1.02
N LYS A 43 23.19 -31.18 -0.55
CA LYS A 43 22.89 -31.89 0.69
C LYS A 43 23.40 -33.34 0.66
N GLU A 44 23.17 -34.07 -0.42
CA GLU A 44 23.63 -35.45 -0.56
C GLU A 44 25.16 -35.57 -0.45
N ASP A 45 25.90 -34.66 -1.10
CA ASP A 45 27.35 -34.63 -1.01
C ASP A 45 27.87 -34.24 0.38
N VAL A 46 27.22 -33.26 1.01
CA VAL A 46 27.53 -32.84 2.38
C VAL A 46 27.28 -33.96 3.38
N ASP A 47 26.13 -34.62 3.30
CA ASP A 47 25.78 -35.74 4.17
C ASP A 47 26.73 -36.92 3.96
N ALA A 48 27.12 -37.23 2.72
CA ALA A 48 28.10 -38.28 2.42
C ALA A 48 29.46 -37.97 3.06
N LEU A 49 29.94 -36.73 2.93
CA LEU A 49 31.22 -36.28 3.47
C LEU A 49 31.22 -36.24 5.01
N LEU A 50 30.17 -35.66 5.64
CA LEU A 50 30.08 -35.51 7.10
C LEU A 50 29.77 -36.83 7.82
N SER A 51 29.04 -37.76 7.20
CA SER A 51 28.75 -39.07 7.81
C SER A 51 29.94 -40.03 7.81
N GLY A 52 31.09 -39.64 7.24
CA GLY A 52 32.28 -40.49 7.15
C GLY A 52 32.14 -41.66 6.17
N ARG A 53 31.09 -41.66 5.33
CA ARG A 53 30.87 -42.67 4.28
C ARG A 53 31.85 -42.54 3.12
N THR A 54 32.44 -41.35 2.94
CA THR A 54 33.45 -41.09 1.91
C THR A 54 34.84 -41.54 2.38
N ALA A 55 35.49 -42.41 1.61
CA ALA A 55 36.86 -42.85 1.89
C ALA A 55 37.83 -41.65 1.91
N GLN A 56 38.85 -41.66 2.78
CA GLN A 56 39.79 -40.53 2.94
C GLN A 56 40.46 -40.09 1.62
N LEU A 57 40.73 -41.03 0.71
CA LEU A 57 41.32 -40.75 -0.60
C LEU A 57 40.36 -40.01 -1.56
N GLU A 58 39.04 -40.14 -1.35
CA GLU A 58 38.00 -39.55 -2.19
C GLU A 58 37.52 -38.19 -1.66
N GLN A 59 37.82 -37.86 -0.40
CA GLN A 59 37.41 -36.60 0.24
C GLN A 59 37.79 -35.34 -0.56
N PRO A 60 39.01 -35.21 -1.12
CA PRO A 60 39.35 -34.03 -1.91
C PRO A 60 38.47 -33.86 -3.15
N ALA A 61 38.12 -34.96 -3.83
CA ALA A 61 37.26 -34.94 -5.01
C ALA A 61 35.82 -34.54 -4.65
N VAL A 62 35.30 -35.06 -3.53
CA VAL A 62 33.96 -34.69 -3.03
C VAL A 62 33.92 -33.23 -2.60
N ILE A 63 34.96 -32.72 -1.92
CA ILE A 63 35.05 -31.29 -1.57
C ILE A 63 35.01 -30.40 -2.82
N GLN A 64 35.76 -30.75 -3.86
CA GLN A 64 35.71 -29.99 -5.13
C GLN A 64 34.33 -30.04 -5.79
N ARG A 65 33.65 -31.19 -5.75
CA ARG A 65 32.28 -31.34 -6.25
C ARG A 65 31.28 -30.50 -5.46
N ILE A 66 31.38 -30.46 -4.12
CA ILE A 66 30.56 -29.60 -3.26
C ILE A 66 30.77 -28.14 -3.63
N LEU A 67 32.02 -27.69 -3.76
CA LEU A 67 32.34 -26.31 -4.11
C LEU A 67 31.76 -25.92 -5.48
N HIS A 68 31.89 -26.79 -6.48
CA HIS A 68 31.27 -26.57 -7.79
C HIS A 68 29.73 -26.53 -7.71
N THR A 69 29.14 -27.40 -6.91
CA THR A 69 27.68 -27.41 -6.67
C THR A 69 27.24 -26.11 -5.98
N CYS A 70 28.03 -25.59 -5.04
CA CYS A 70 27.78 -24.28 -4.40
C CYS A 70 27.77 -23.13 -5.41
N GLU A 71 28.69 -23.12 -6.38
CA GLU A 71 28.73 -22.08 -7.43
C GLU A 71 27.47 -22.12 -8.30
N ASN A 72 27.08 -23.30 -8.76
CA ASN A 72 25.87 -23.49 -9.56
C ASN A 72 24.60 -23.17 -8.75
N MET A 73 24.54 -23.62 -7.49
CA MET A 73 23.45 -23.34 -6.56
C MET A 73 23.30 -21.84 -6.29
N TYR A 74 24.41 -21.10 -6.17
CA TYR A 74 24.38 -19.65 -5.97
C TYR A 74 23.71 -18.94 -7.15
N VAL A 75 23.97 -19.37 -8.39
CA VAL A 75 23.36 -18.78 -9.59
C VAL A 75 21.85 -18.98 -9.61
N VAL A 76 21.37 -20.20 -9.32
CA VAL A 76 19.91 -20.47 -9.30
C VAL A 76 19.22 -19.75 -8.14
N PHE A 77 19.87 -19.65 -6.97
CA PHE A 77 19.32 -18.90 -5.84
C PHE A 77 19.28 -17.39 -6.12
N GLU A 78 20.28 -16.81 -6.80
CA GLU A 78 20.23 -15.42 -7.23
C GLU A 78 19.05 -15.16 -8.18
N ASP A 79 18.80 -16.08 -9.12
CA ASP A 79 17.71 -15.97 -10.08
C ASP A 79 16.33 -16.07 -9.41
N GLU A 80 16.13 -17.01 -8.48
CA GLU A 80 14.91 -17.10 -7.69
C GLU A 80 14.72 -15.88 -6.77
N LYS A 81 15.76 -15.46 -6.05
CA LYS A 81 15.73 -14.24 -5.22
C LYS A 81 15.34 -13.02 -6.04
N GLN A 82 15.93 -12.86 -7.23
CA GLN A 82 15.66 -11.71 -8.10
C GLN A 82 14.21 -11.70 -8.57
N HIS A 83 13.63 -12.86 -8.87
CA HIS A 83 12.22 -12.98 -9.20
C HIS A 83 11.32 -12.59 -8.01
N LEU A 84 11.59 -13.15 -6.83
CA LEU A 84 10.82 -12.86 -5.61
C LEU A 84 10.85 -11.37 -5.22
N MET A 85 12.02 -10.74 -5.31
CA MET A 85 12.19 -9.33 -4.91
C MET A 85 11.79 -8.36 -6.03
N GLY A 86 12.27 -8.61 -7.25
CA GLY A 86 12.17 -7.70 -8.39
C GLY A 86 10.86 -7.78 -9.15
N ASP A 87 10.23 -8.96 -9.22
CA ASP A 87 8.97 -9.13 -9.96
C ASP A 87 7.80 -9.24 -8.99
N VAL A 88 7.87 -10.12 -8.00
CA VAL A 88 6.75 -10.43 -7.11
C VAL A 88 6.53 -9.31 -6.09
N LEU A 89 7.51 -9.06 -5.21
CA LEU A 89 7.35 -8.10 -4.12
C LEU A 89 7.29 -6.66 -4.63
N LEU A 90 8.09 -6.30 -5.63
CA LEU A 90 8.06 -4.96 -6.22
C LEU A 90 6.71 -4.66 -6.88
N SER A 91 6.17 -5.60 -7.68
CA SER A 91 4.84 -5.44 -8.28
C SER A 91 3.75 -5.30 -7.22
N TRP A 92 3.85 -6.09 -6.14
CA TRP A 92 2.97 -5.95 -5.00
C TRP A 92 3.08 -4.53 -4.38
N ALA A 93 4.28 -4.04 -4.09
CA ALA A 93 4.48 -2.73 -3.49
C ALA A 93 4.00 -1.57 -4.39
N MET A 94 4.25 -1.65 -5.71
CA MET A 94 3.73 -0.68 -6.69
C MET A 94 2.20 -0.67 -6.71
N LYS A 95 1.57 -1.84 -6.62
CA LYS A 95 0.11 -1.94 -6.52
C LYS A 95 -0.40 -1.41 -5.18
N GLN A 96 0.30 -1.64 -4.08
CA GLN A 96 -0.01 -1.13 -2.73
C GLN A 96 -0.14 0.40 -2.76
N GLN A 97 0.81 1.08 -3.42
CA GLN A 97 0.76 2.52 -3.60
C GLN A 97 -0.53 2.97 -4.28
N ARG A 98 -0.87 2.35 -5.43
CA ARG A 98 -2.06 2.70 -6.22
C ARG A 98 -3.36 2.42 -5.47
N VAL A 99 -3.46 1.31 -4.73
CA VAL A 99 -4.69 1.00 -3.97
C VAL A 99 -4.82 1.81 -2.68
N SER A 100 -3.76 2.50 -2.23
CA SER A 100 -3.79 3.32 -1.00
C SER A 100 -4.77 4.51 -1.06
N ILE A 101 -5.23 4.88 -2.26
CA ILE A 101 -6.28 5.89 -2.48
C ILE A 101 -7.70 5.30 -2.55
N GLY A 102 -7.82 3.97 -2.58
CA GLY A 102 -9.07 3.24 -2.69
C GLY A 102 -9.68 2.89 -1.35
N THR A 103 -10.79 2.14 -1.39
CA THR A 103 -11.54 1.70 -0.21
C THR A 103 -10.75 0.70 0.65
N LEU A 104 -11.16 0.54 1.91
CA LEU A 104 -10.56 -0.46 2.79
C LEU A 104 -10.76 -1.88 2.25
N TRP A 105 -11.89 -2.17 1.59
CA TRP A 105 -12.11 -3.43 0.90
C TRP A 105 -11.03 -3.71 -0.15
N THR A 106 -10.78 -2.75 -1.05
CA THR A 106 -9.77 -2.88 -2.11
C THR A 106 -8.36 -3.05 -1.54
N GLN A 107 -8.03 -2.28 -0.51
CA GLN A 107 -6.75 -2.39 0.18
C GLN A 107 -6.58 -3.76 0.87
N GLN A 108 -7.63 -4.29 1.50
CA GLN A 108 -7.59 -5.60 2.15
C GLN A 108 -7.45 -6.75 1.16
N LEU A 109 -8.12 -6.70 0.01
CA LEU A 109 -7.97 -7.71 -1.04
C LEU A 109 -6.52 -7.80 -1.51
N HIS A 110 -5.87 -6.65 -1.71
CA HIS A 110 -4.46 -6.60 -2.06
C HIS A 110 -3.53 -7.02 -0.93
N TYR A 111 -3.82 -6.61 0.31
CA TYR A 111 -3.05 -7.02 1.50
C TYR A 111 -3.02 -8.55 1.67
N LYS A 112 -4.14 -9.25 1.44
CA LYS A 112 -4.21 -10.72 1.53
C LYS A 112 -3.28 -11.44 0.55
N GLN A 113 -2.88 -10.79 -0.57
CA GLN A 113 -1.91 -11.38 -1.50
C GLN A 113 -0.53 -11.57 -0.85
N LEU A 114 -0.20 -10.79 0.21
CA LEU A 114 1.05 -10.97 0.95
C LEU A 114 1.16 -12.34 1.62
N ASP A 115 0.06 -13.03 1.92
CA ASP A 115 0.13 -14.32 2.58
C ASP A 115 0.72 -15.39 1.63
N VAL A 116 0.39 -15.31 0.33
CA VAL A 116 0.99 -16.17 -0.70
C VAL A 116 2.45 -15.80 -0.92
N ILE A 117 2.76 -14.51 -1.04
CA ILE A 117 4.14 -14.02 -1.21
C ILE A 117 5.00 -14.40 0.00
N HIS A 118 4.45 -14.30 1.20
CA HIS A 118 5.11 -14.72 2.44
C HIS A 118 5.53 -16.18 2.37
N LEU A 119 4.63 -17.07 1.94
CA LEU A 119 4.92 -18.49 1.81
C LEU A 119 6.03 -18.77 0.78
N GLN A 120 6.02 -18.09 -0.37
CA GLN A 120 7.09 -18.20 -1.36
C GLN A 120 8.45 -17.78 -0.78
N PHE A 121 8.45 -16.71 0.01
CA PHE A 121 9.65 -16.24 0.70
C PHE A 121 10.12 -17.20 1.80
N GLU A 122 9.20 -17.87 2.52
CA GLU A 122 9.56 -18.91 3.49
C GLU A 122 10.21 -20.11 2.79
N TYR A 123 9.65 -20.61 1.68
CA TYR A 123 10.25 -21.73 0.95
C TYR A 123 11.66 -21.44 0.45
N PHE A 124 11.88 -20.28 -0.19
CA PHE A 124 13.23 -19.88 -0.59
C PHE A 124 14.14 -19.67 0.62
N GLY A 125 13.63 -19.03 1.68
CA GLY A 125 14.36 -18.78 2.91
C GLY A 125 14.82 -20.07 3.59
N GLU A 126 14.00 -21.13 3.58
CA GLU A 126 14.34 -22.44 4.15
C GLU A 126 15.52 -23.07 3.42
N LEU A 127 15.51 -23.10 2.08
CA LEU A 127 16.64 -23.61 1.29
C LEU A 127 17.92 -22.81 1.57
N LEU A 128 17.81 -21.47 1.60
CA LEU A 128 18.95 -20.60 1.86
C LEU A 128 19.52 -20.79 3.27
N GLN A 129 18.66 -20.91 4.28
CA GLN A 129 19.09 -21.15 5.65
C GLN A 129 19.73 -22.54 5.81
N GLN A 130 19.15 -23.58 5.22
CA GLN A 130 19.70 -24.93 5.28
C GLN A 130 21.06 -25.02 4.59
N THR A 131 21.24 -24.34 3.45
CA THR A 131 22.55 -24.19 2.79
C THR A 131 23.58 -23.53 3.70
N LEU A 132 23.21 -22.44 4.39
CA LEU A 132 24.10 -21.78 5.35
C LEU A 132 24.50 -22.73 6.48
N SER A 133 23.55 -23.48 7.05
CA SER A 133 23.86 -24.48 8.09
C SER A 133 24.81 -25.56 7.59
N GLY A 134 24.60 -26.10 6.38
CA GLY A 134 25.51 -27.07 5.78
C GLY A 134 26.92 -26.52 5.60
N LEU A 135 27.06 -25.29 5.10
CA LEU A 135 28.34 -24.60 4.95
C LEU A 135 29.01 -24.32 6.31
N THR A 136 28.25 -23.98 7.36
CA THR A 136 28.80 -23.83 8.71
C THR A 136 29.47 -25.12 9.19
N TYR A 137 28.81 -26.28 9.02
CA TYR A 137 29.40 -27.57 9.39
C TYR A 137 30.63 -27.89 8.54
N LEU A 138 30.58 -27.67 7.23
CA LEU A 138 31.74 -27.88 6.35
C LEU A 138 32.94 -27.03 6.78
N LYS A 139 32.74 -25.76 7.11
CA LYS A 139 33.81 -24.89 7.63
C LYS A 139 34.41 -25.39 8.94
N GLN A 140 33.58 -25.94 9.82
CA GLN A 140 34.01 -26.44 11.12
C GLN A 140 34.85 -27.72 10.99
N TYR A 141 34.43 -28.66 10.15
CA TYR A 141 35.08 -29.98 10.02
C TYR A 141 36.16 -30.03 8.92
N PHE A 142 36.05 -29.19 7.89
CA PHE A 142 36.97 -29.11 6.76
C PHE A 142 37.39 -27.65 6.49
N PRO A 143 38.17 -27.00 7.38
CA PRO A 143 38.54 -25.61 7.22
C PRO A 143 39.28 -25.36 5.90
N SER A 144 38.70 -24.53 5.03
CA SER A 144 39.33 -24.11 3.79
C SER A 144 38.85 -22.71 3.38
N ALA A 145 39.73 -21.94 2.75
CA ALA A 145 39.39 -20.60 2.26
C ALA A 145 38.21 -20.63 1.25
N SER A 146 38.06 -21.72 0.50
CA SER A 146 36.97 -21.90 -0.45
C SER A 146 35.60 -22.01 0.23
N PHE A 147 35.48 -22.73 1.35
CA PHE A 147 34.23 -22.77 2.11
C PHE A 147 33.94 -21.46 2.84
N ASP A 148 34.98 -20.74 3.28
CA ASP A 148 34.82 -19.38 3.83
C ASP A 148 34.25 -18.40 2.78
N GLU A 149 34.76 -18.46 1.55
CA GLU A 149 34.26 -17.64 0.44
C GLU A 149 32.82 -18.02 0.08
N ALA A 150 32.52 -19.32 -0.07
CA ALA A 150 31.17 -19.80 -0.38
C ALA A 150 30.17 -19.37 0.70
N TYR A 151 30.49 -19.59 1.98
CA TYR A 151 29.66 -19.13 3.10
C TYR A 151 29.42 -17.62 3.05
N SER A 152 30.46 -16.83 2.79
CA SER A 152 30.34 -15.37 2.72
C SER A 152 29.39 -14.91 1.61
N LYS A 153 29.42 -15.57 0.44
CA LYS A 153 28.49 -15.30 -0.67
C LYS A 153 27.03 -15.55 -0.28
N PHE A 154 26.71 -16.74 0.25
CA PHE A 154 25.35 -17.06 0.69
C PHE A 154 24.90 -16.22 1.90
N CYS A 155 25.82 -15.86 2.79
CA CYS A 155 25.54 -15.00 3.94
C CYS A 155 25.13 -13.58 3.48
N ASN A 156 25.84 -13.02 2.49
CA ASN A 156 25.47 -11.74 1.88
C ASN A 156 24.11 -11.81 1.17
N MET A 157 23.84 -12.91 0.46
CA MET A 157 22.53 -13.16 -0.16
C MET A 157 21.41 -13.22 0.88
N ALA A 158 21.60 -13.93 1.98
CA ALA A 158 20.63 -14.04 3.07
C ALA A 158 20.39 -12.69 3.76
N HIS A 159 21.45 -11.92 4.03
CA HIS A 159 21.33 -10.57 4.56
C HIS A 159 20.49 -9.70 3.62
N TYR A 160 20.83 -9.67 2.33
CA TYR A 160 20.09 -8.89 1.34
C TYR A 160 18.63 -9.32 1.28
N PHE A 161 18.37 -10.62 1.14
CA PHE A 161 17.03 -11.20 1.06
C PHE A 161 16.17 -10.76 2.26
N LEU A 162 16.66 -10.98 3.47
CA LEU A 162 15.96 -10.63 4.70
C LEU A 162 15.78 -9.12 4.88
N TYR A 163 16.80 -8.31 4.56
CA TYR A 163 16.71 -6.87 4.72
C TYR A 163 15.61 -6.27 3.83
N TYR A 164 15.49 -6.74 2.59
CA TYR A 164 14.48 -6.27 1.65
C TYR A 164 13.11 -6.94 1.85
N SER A 165 13.05 -8.08 2.55
CA SER A 165 11.78 -8.72 2.93
C SER A 165 11.04 -8.00 4.07
N VAL A 166 11.69 -7.08 4.78
CA VAL A 166 11.02 -6.19 5.75
C VAL A 166 10.34 -5.05 5.00
N ILE A 167 9.00 -4.99 5.10
CA ILE A 167 8.15 -4.07 4.34
C ILE A 167 7.15 -3.33 5.22
N VAL A 168 6.72 -2.16 4.75
CA VAL A 168 5.53 -1.46 5.28
C VAL A 168 4.30 -2.10 4.65
N SER A 169 3.72 -3.11 5.30
CA SER A 169 2.60 -3.89 4.77
C SER A 169 1.27 -3.14 4.81
N ARG A 170 1.13 -2.16 5.71
CA ARG A 170 0.02 -1.18 5.72
C ARG A 170 0.56 0.24 5.80
N GLN A 171 0.26 1.02 4.77
CA GLN A 171 0.70 2.41 4.63
C GLN A 171 -0.20 3.37 5.41
N PRO A 172 0.33 4.52 5.88
CA PRO A 172 -0.52 5.59 6.39
C PRO A 172 -1.43 6.13 5.26
N PRO A 173 -2.59 6.70 5.62
CA PRO A 173 -3.47 7.35 4.64
C PRO A 173 -2.74 8.51 3.97
N SER A 174 -3.15 8.88 2.75
CA SER A 174 -2.52 10.00 2.03
C SER A 174 -2.73 11.35 2.73
N VAL A 175 -3.79 11.50 3.50
CA VAL A 175 -4.12 12.72 4.24
C VAL A 175 -4.65 12.37 5.62
N ILE A 176 -4.11 13.04 6.63
CA ILE A 176 -4.61 13.03 8.00
C ILE A 176 -5.23 14.40 8.27
N VAL A 177 -6.48 14.43 8.75
CA VAL A 177 -7.18 15.69 9.02
C VAL A 177 -7.53 15.79 10.49
N LYS A 178 -7.01 16.82 11.16
CA LYS A 178 -7.41 17.20 12.52
C LYS A 178 -8.32 18.43 12.49
N CYS A 179 -9.59 18.26 12.88
CA CYS A 179 -10.56 19.35 12.90
C CYS A 179 -10.72 19.94 14.32
N GLY A 180 -9.89 20.94 14.66
CA GLY A 180 -10.01 21.66 15.94
C GLY A 180 -9.64 20.85 17.18
N GLU A 181 -10.15 21.25 18.35
CA GLU A 181 -9.98 20.54 19.63
C GLU A 181 -11.03 19.43 19.84
N ALA A 182 -12.09 19.42 19.01
CA ALA A 182 -13.12 18.40 19.06
C ALA A 182 -12.66 17.16 18.29
N GLU A 183 -12.06 16.19 18.98
CA GLU A 183 -11.75 14.86 18.45
C GLU A 183 -12.97 14.20 17.78
N ASN A 184 -14.18 14.58 18.20
CA ASN A 184 -15.46 14.06 17.73
C ASN A 184 -16.02 14.71 16.44
N HIS A 185 -15.29 15.61 15.79
CA HIS A 185 -15.77 16.20 14.54
C HIS A 185 -15.78 15.16 13.40
N ARG A 186 -16.91 14.99 12.69
CA ARG A 186 -17.08 13.97 11.62
C ARG A 186 -16.06 13.98 10.46
N ARG A 187 -15.31 15.08 10.32
CA ARG A 187 -14.25 15.22 9.29
C ARG A 187 -12.84 15.02 9.89
N SER A 188 -12.74 14.78 11.19
CA SER A 188 -11.50 14.44 11.85
C SER A 188 -11.16 13.01 11.46
N ARG A 189 -10.13 12.85 10.64
CA ARG A 189 -9.58 11.57 10.20
C ARG A 189 -8.15 11.51 10.72
N PHE A 190 -8.00 11.39 12.03
CA PHE A 190 -6.70 11.50 12.69
C PHE A 190 -6.13 10.18 13.19
N TRP A 191 -6.99 9.18 13.38
CA TRP A 191 -6.59 7.82 13.70
C TRP A 191 -6.33 7.02 12.43
N PHE A 192 -5.27 6.24 12.42
CA PHE A 192 -4.94 5.33 11.33
C PHE A 192 -4.07 4.19 11.86
N ASN A 193 -3.99 3.08 11.14
CA ASN A 193 -3.15 1.97 11.54
C ASN A 193 -2.09 1.72 10.47
N THR A 194 -0.88 1.36 10.91
CA THR A 194 0.19 0.90 10.02
C THR A 194 0.75 -0.42 10.50
N GLU A 195 1.48 -1.10 9.62
CA GLU A 195 2.05 -2.40 9.93
C GLU A 195 3.38 -2.56 9.21
N ILE A 196 4.36 -3.10 9.93
CA ILE A 196 5.61 -3.61 9.39
C ILE A 196 5.54 -5.13 9.41
N ARG A 197 5.91 -5.78 8.31
CA ARG A 197 5.91 -7.24 8.18
C ARG A 197 7.27 -7.71 7.67
N VAL A 198 7.72 -8.86 8.16
CA VAL A 198 8.91 -9.56 7.66
C VAL A 198 8.45 -10.79 6.88
N LEU A 199 8.84 -10.89 5.62
CA LEU A 199 8.54 -12.05 4.76
C LEU A 199 9.72 -13.04 4.79
N GLY A 200 9.46 -14.35 4.87
CA GLY A 200 10.55 -15.35 4.93
C GLY A 200 11.38 -15.33 6.21
N GLY A 201 10.96 -14.57 7.24
CA GLY A 201 11.74 -14.39 8.47
C GLY A 201 11.74 -15.62 9.37
N GLN A 202 10.73 -16.48 9.27
CA GLN A 202 10.64 -17.67 10.13
C GLN A 202 11.71 -18.70 9.75
N ALA A 203 12.00 -18.87 8.46
CA ALA A 203 13.07 -19.72 7.97
C ALA A 203 14.44 -19.42 8.64
N PHE A 204 14.71 -18.16 8.96
CA PHE A 204 15.94 -17.71 9.61
C PHE A 204 15.81 -17.54 11.13
N GLY A 205 14.77 -18.13 11.73
CA GLY A 205 14.49 -18.03 13.16
C GLY A 205 14.51 -16.60 13.66
N VAL A 206 13.98 -15.65 12.87
CA VAL A 206 13.73 -14.29 13.35
C VAL A 206 12.59 -14.40 14.36
N GLU A 207 12.92 -14.70 15.60
CA GLU A 207 11.96 -14.86 16.68
C GLU A 207 11.66 -13.52 17.34
N ALA A 208 10.40 -13.33 17.74
CA ALA A 208 9.96 -12.24 18.61
C ALA A 208 10.44 -12.42 20.07
N VAL A 209 11.58 -13.07 20.29
CA VAL A 209 12.06 -13.48 21.62
C VAL A 209 13.49 -12.96 21.82
N GLY A 210 13.63 -11.87 22.58
CA GLY A 210 14.93 -11.26 22.89
C GLY A 210 14.92 -9.73 22.92
N GLU A 211 16.09 -9.13 23.17
CA GLU A 211 16.31 -7.68 23.06
C GLU A 211 16.32 -7.25 21.59
N GLY A 212 15.55 -6.20 21.24
CA GLY A 212 15.53 -5.61 19.90
C GLY A 212 14.22 -5.75 19.11
N ASN A 213 13.19 -6.39 19.66
CA ASN A 213 11.91 -6.59 18.94
C ASN A 213 11.05 -5.33 18.76
N ASP A 214 11.47 -4.21 19.35
CA ASP A 214 10.80 -2.92 19.25
C ASP A 214 11.13 -2.24 17.91
N VAL A 215 10.09 -1.97 17.13
CA VAL A 215 10.13 -1.08 15.99
C VAL A 215 9.80 0.32 16.47
N LYS A 216 10.76 1.23 16.43
CA LYS A 216 10.51 2.66 16.72
C LYS A 216 9.98 3.35 15.48
N CYS A 217 8.98 4.21 15.64
CA CYS A 217 8.38 5.00 14.57
C CYS A 217 8.66 6.49 14.79
N TYR A 218 9.10 7.15 13.74
CA TYR A 218 9.39 8.58 13.73
C TYR A 218 8.62 9.27 12.62
N LEU A 219 8.07 10.44 12.89
CA LEU A 219 7.53 11.31 11.86
C LEU A 219 8.66 12.16 11.28
N ILE A 220 8.96 11.98 9.99
CA ILE A 220 10.03 12.69 9.27
C ILE A 220 9.46 13.54 8.13
N THR A 221 10.19 14.57 7.71
CA THR A 221 9.82 15.39 6.55
C THR A 221 10.43 14.81 5.26
N ASP A 222 9.98 15.31 4.11
CA ASP A 222 10.60 15.00 2.81
C ASP A 222 12.11 15.29 2.81
N ASP A 223 12.57 16.37 3.45
CA ASP A 223 13.99 16.71 3.48
C ASP A 223 14.82 15.69 4.27
N THR A 224 14.30 15.22 5.40
CA THR A 224 14.92 14.12 6.16
C THR A 224 14.87 12.81 5.37
N ALA A 225 13.75 12.54 4.67
CA ALA A 225 13.64 11.37 3.79
C ALA A 225 14.66 11.41 2.65
N LYS A 226 14.90 12.57 2.01
CA LYS A 226 15.96 12.77 1.00
C LYS A 226 17.34 12.47 1.58
N GLN A 227 17.63 12.95 2.78
CA GLN A 227 18.92 12.69 3.43
C GLN A 227 19.11 11.19 3.72
N LEU A 228 18.04 10.48 4.12
CA LEU A 228 18.08 9.03 4.35
C LEU A 228 18.35 8.21 3.08
N LEU A 229 17.92 8.69 1.91
CA LEU A 229 18.26 8.03 0.63
C LEU A 229 19.76 8.07 0.35
N ASN A 230 20.45 9.12 0.80
CA ASN A 230 21.90 9.30 0.63
C ASN A 230 22.71 8.72 1.80
N ASN A 231 22.10 8.59 2.98
CA ASN A 231 22.73 8.08 4.20
C ASN A 231 21.74 7.24 5.02
N ALA A 232 21.74 5.92 4.80
CA ALA A 232 20.89 4.98 5.53
C ALA A 232 21.13 4.98 7.06
N TYR A 233 22.35 5.36 7.49
CA TYR A 233 22.76 5.39 8.90
C TYR A 233 22.44 6.72 9.59
N LEU A 234 21.86 7.70 8.88
CA LEU A 234 21.45 8.97 9.47
C LEU A 234 20.63 8.73 10.74
N GLU A 235 21.04 9.35 11.85
CA GLU A 235 20.27 9.34 13.09
C GLU A 235 19.03 10.22 12.92
N ILE A 236 17.87 9.67 13.31
CA ILE A 236 16.60 10.37 13.19
C ILE A 236 16.20 10.86 14.56
N PHE A 237 15.89 12.15 14.61
CA PHE A 237 15.33 12.81 15.77
C PHE A 237 13.82 12.98 15.60
N GLU A 238 13.13 13.05 16.73
CA GLU A 238 11.70 13.29 16.72
C GLU A 238 11.40 14.69 16.17
N SER A 239 10.29 14.84 15.47
CA SER A 239 9.85 16.15 14.98
C SER A 239 9.65 17.14 16.14
N GLU A 240 10.06 18.38 15.92
CA GLU A 240 9.82 19.49 16.86
C GLU A 240 8.33 19.90 16.90
N GLU A 241 7.62 19.72 15.79
CA GLU A 241 6.24 20.17 15.62
C GLU A 241 5.23 19.12 16.09
N PHE A 242 5.57 17.84 15.93
CA PHE A 242 4.67 16.71 16.08
C PHE A 242 5.32 15.53 16.81
N CYS A 243 4.49 14.74 17.50
CA CYS A 243 4.83 13.39 17.91
C CYS A 243 3.90 12.38 17.23
N ILE A 244 4.41 11.16 17.04
CA ILE A 244 3.61 10.03 16.58
C ILE A 244 3.34 9.12 17.79
N GLU A 245 2.07 8.76 17.97
CA GLU A 245 1.64 7.89 19.05
C GLU A 245 0.89 6.69 18.45
N PRO A 246 1.20 5.43 18.82
CA PRO A 246 2.32 5.05 19.66
C PRO A 246 3.69 5.23 18.95
N PRO A 247 4.76 5.58 19.67
CA PRO A 247 6.09 5.81 19.09
C PRO A 247 6.86 4.50 18.81
N ALA A 248 6.34 3.36 19.25
CA ALA A 248 6.93 2.06 19.01
C ALA A 248 5.87 0.97 18.98
N ALA A 249 6.18 -0.14 18.31
CA ALA A 249 5.42 -1.37 18.32
C ALA A 249 6.36 -2.57 18.39
N VAL A 250 5.87 -3.71 18.86
CA VAL A 250 6.68 -4.92 19.00
C VAL A 250 6.36 -5.89 17.87
N PHE A 251 7.38 -6.54 17.32
CA PHE A 251 7.16 -7.66 16.43
C PHE A 251 6.49 -8.83 17.17
N GLN A 252 5.38 -9.31 16.63
CA GLN A 252 4.63 -10.44 17.14
C GLN A 252 4.52 -11.50 16.04
N LYS A 253 4.71 -12.76 16.42
CA LYS A 253 4.44 -13.90 15.54
C LYS A 253 2.93 -14.15 15.53
N LYS A 254 2.31 -14.17 14.35
CA LYS A 254 0.91 -14.62 14.19
C LYS A 254 0.87 -15.77 13.20
N ASP A 255 0.75 -16.99 13.71
CA ASP A 255 0.58 -18.26 12.98
C ASP A 255 1.22 -18.25 11.58
N THR A 256 0.43 -18.54 10.54
CA THR A 256 0.86 -18.66 9.14
C THR A 256 1.12 -17.32 8.44
N ARG A 257 1.03 -16.17 9.14
CA ARG A 257 1.15 -14.83 8.53
C ARG A 257 2.47 -14.13 8.85
N GLY A 258 3.45 -14.85 9.39
CA GLY A 258 4.79 -14.34 9.62
C GLY A 258 4.90 -13.34 10.78
N LEU A 259 6.06 -12.68 10.85
CA LEU A 259 6.42 -11.73 11.90
C LEU A 259 5.96 -10.31 11.54
N ARG A 260 5.26 -9.63 12.45
CA ARG A 260 4.70 -8.29 12.19
C ARG A 260 4.66 -7.39 13.41
N ALA A 261 4.92 -6.10 13.21
CA ALA A 261 4.73 -5.06 14.22
C ALA A 261 3.58 -4.16 13.77
N LYS A 262 2.50 -4.15 14.55
CA LYS A 262 1.32 -3.33 14.28
C LYS A 262 1.34 -2.06 15.12
N PHE A 263 1.07 -0.95 14.46
CA PHE A 263 0.79 0.31 15.12
C PHE A 263 -0.70 0.56 14.94
N ASP A 264 -1.48 0.19 15.95
CA ASP A 264 -2.91 0.40 15.97
C ASP A 264 -3.25 1.72 16.67
N ASP A 265 -4.34 2.35 16.24
CA ASP A 265 -4.82 3.64 16.74
C ASP A 265 -3.72 4.70 16.73
N MET A 266 -2.97 4.78 15.62
CA MET A 266 -1.94 5.80 15.48
C MET A 266 -2.55 7.18 15.36
N ARG A 267 -1.90 8.18 15.97
CA ARG A 267 -2.26 9.60 15.80
C ARG A 267 -1.03 10.48 15.73
N VAL A 268 -1.15 11.55 14.94
CA VAL A 268 -0.20 12.65 14.94
C VAL A 268 -0.64 13.68 15.99
N ALA A 269 0.10 13.77 17.08
CA ALA A 269 -0.14 14.72 18.17
C ALA A 269 0.72 15.98 17.99
N LYS A 270 0.15 17.14 18.35
CA LYS A 270 0.80 18.45 18.23
C LYS A 270 1.67 18.71 19.47
N LYS A 271 2.95 19.02 19.28
CA LYS A 271 3.82 19.47 20.39
C LYS A 271 3.69 20.97 20.66
N VAL A 272 3.40 21.74 19.60
CA VAL A 272 3.25 23.19 19.64
C VAL A 272 1.97 23.63 18.92
N GLN A 273 1.56 24.88 19.12
CA GLN A 273 0.41 25.44 18.41
C GLN A 273 0.81 25.80 16.97
N LEU A 274 0.13 25.22 15.98
CA LEU A 274 0.46 25.35 14.56
C LEU A 274 -0.57 26.18 13.78
N ARG A 275 -0.11 26.93 12.77
CA ARG A 275 -1.00 27.66 11.83
C ARG A 275 -1.45 26.74 10.70
N ARG A 276 -2.68 26.93 10.18
CA ARG A 276 -3.23 26.04 9.12
C ARG A 276 -2.41 26.02 7.84
N ASP A 277 -1.81 27.15 7.47
CA ASP A 277 -1.09 27.26 6.20
C ASP A 277 0.34 26.75 6.28
N SER A 278 0.95 26.71 7.47
CA SER A 278 2.32 26.22 7.64
C SER A 278 2.44 24.70 7.55
N VAL A 279 1.36 23.96 7.84
CA VAL A 279 1.35 22.49 7.81
C VAL A 279 0.88 21.95 6.46
N ALA A 280 -0.05 22.65 5.81
CA ALA A 280 -0.69 22.19 4.56
C ALA A 280 0.26 22.08 3.36
N SER A 281 1.43 22.74 3.40
CA SER A 281 2.45 22.68 2.34
C SER A 281 3.51 21.61 2.58
N LYS A 282 3.59 21.04 3.78
CA LYS A 282 4.61 20.05 4.15
C LYS A 282 4.11 18.63 3.87
N ARG A 283 5.05 17.77 3.49
CA ARG A 283 4.86 16.33 3.38
C ARG A 283 5.65 15.63 4.47
N TYR A 284 5.09 14.53 4.94
CA TYR A 284 5.65 13.71 5.99
C TYR A 284 5.68 12.25 5.57
N CYS A 285 6.65 11.51 6.12
CA CYS A 285 6.70 10.06 6.06
C CYS A 285 6.85 9.50 7.48
N LEU A 286 6.43 8.26 7.67
CA LEU A 286 6.79 7.49 8.85
C LEU A 286 8.08 6.75 8.57
N CYS A 287 9.05 6.89 9.47
CA CYS A 287 10.29 6.12 9.43
C CYS A 287 10.30 5.11 10.57
N TYR A 288 10.43 3.84 10.21
CA TYR A 288 10.46 2.70 11.11
C TYR A 288 11.92 2.26 11.28
N SER A 289 12.47 2.42 12.49
CA SER A 289 13.78 1.89 12.84
C SER A 289 13.64 0.45 13.28
N ILE A 290 14.35 -0.44 12.60
CA ILE A 290 14.25 -1.89 12.77
C ILE A 290 15.62 -2.43 13.17
N ARG A 291 15.64 -3.29 14.18
CA ARG A 291 16.80 -4.09 14.57
C ARG A 291 16.33 -5.51 14.81
N LEU A 292 16.69 -6.46 13.95
CA LEU A 292 16.31 -7.86 14.09
C LEU A 292 17.57 -8.73 14.13
N LYS A 293 17.52 -9.83 14.87
CA LYS A 293 18.58 -10.85 14.89
C LYS A 293 18.00 -12.17 14.44
N THR A 294 18.80 -12.91 13.68
CA THR A 294 18.48 -14.26 13.20
C THR A 294 19.22 -15.30 14.05
N ASN A 295 18.74 -16.54 14.02
CA ASN A 295 19.43 -17.66 14.66
C ASN A 295 20.78 -18.02 14.00
N CYS A 296 20.99 -17.63 12.73
CA CYS A 296 22.26 -17.82 12.00
C CYS A 296 23.28 -16.70 12.24
N GLY A 297 23.02 -15.76 13.15
CA GLY A 297 23.96 -14.71 13.55
C GLY A 297 23.92 -13.45 12.68
N LEU A 298 23.02 -13.37 11.69
CA LEU A 298 22.76 -12.13 10.96
C LEU A 298 22.02 -11.12 11.85
N GLU A 299 22.49 -9.88 11.85
CA GLU A 299 21.80 -8.72 12.43
C GLU A 299 21.31 -7.80 11.31
N LEU A 300 20.01 -7.55 11.28
CA LEU A 300 19.35 -6.64 10.35
C LEU A 300 19.12 -5.32 11.07
N VAL A 301 19.97 -4.33 10.82
CA VAL A 301 19.78 -2.97 11.32
C VAL A 301 19.43 -2.07 10.16
N GLY A 302 18.28 -1.42 10.21
CA GLY A 302 17.80 -0.65 9.08
C GLY A 302 16.66 0.27 9.39
N LYS A 303 16.26 1.00 8.35
CA LYS A 303 15.11 1.89 8.39
C LYS A 303 14.21 1.63 7.20
N LYS A 304 12.90 1.65 7.43
CA LYS A 304 11.88 1.60 6.37
C LYS A 304 11.06 2.87 6.41
N VAL A 305 10.76 3.42 5.24
CA VAL A 305 10.04 4.69 5.12
C VAL A 305 8.69 4.43 4.44
N SER A 306 7.62 4.97 5.00
CA SER A 306 6.28 4.88 4.41
C SER A 306 6.16 5.74 3.16
N LEU A 307 5.06 5.57 2.43
CA LEU A 307 4.65 6.53 1.42
C LEU A 307 4.36 7.91 2.07
N PRO A 308 4.56 9.02 1.33
CA PRO A 308 4.37 10.37 1.84
C PRO A 308 2.88 10.70 2.06
N PHE A 309 2.59 11.45 3.11
CA PHE A 309 1.25 11.92 3.45
C PHE A 309 1.28 13.37 3.99
N ALA A 310 0.12 14.02 4.03
CA ALA A 310 -0.02 15.34 4.63
C ALA A 310 -0.78 15.31 5.95
N VAL A 311 -0.41 16.22 6.86
CA VAL A 311 -1.12 16.51 8.09
C VAL A 311 -1.87 17.83 7.90
N LEU A 312 -3.19 17.81 8.00
CA LEU A 312 -4.03 18.99 7.76
C LEU A 312 -4.73 19.45 9.04
N VAL A 313 -4.71 20.76 9.27
CA VAL A 313 -5.50 21.42 10.30
C VAL A 313 -6.79 21.95 9.65
N GLY A 314 -7.76 21.05 9.51
CA GLY A 314 -9.02 21.24 8.79
C GLY A 314 -8.97 20.82 7.31
N PRO A 315 -10.13 20.65 6.63
CA PRO A 315 -10.18 20.14 5.26
C PRO A 315 -9.56 21.11 4.25
N LYS A 316 -8.70 20.61 3.36
CA LYS A 316 -8.14 21.33 2.20
C LYS A 316 -8.14 20.40 0.98
N SER A 317 -9.13 20.58 0.09
CA SER A 317 -9.39 19.68 -1.03
C SER A 317 -8.31 19.71 -2.11
N ASP A 318 -7.63 20.85 -2.29
CA ASP A 318 -6.52 21.02 -3.22
C ASP A 318 -5.29 20.20 -2.80
N VAL A 319 -4.98 20.16 -1.50
CA VAL A 319 -3.90 19.32 -0.97
C VAL A 319 -4.24 17.85 -1.11
N GLU A 320 -5.47 17.46 -0.78
CA GLU A 320 -5.96 16.09 -0.96
C GLU A 320 -5.95 15.65 -2.44
N ALA A 321 -6.31 16.54 -3.35
CA ALA A 321 -6.28 16.31 -4.80
C ALA A 321 -4.85 16.09 -5.32
N ARG A 322 -3.89 16.90 -4.86
CA ARG A 322 -2.48 16.73 -5.24
C ARG A 322 -1.90 15.41 -4.74
N LEU A 323 -2.19 15.03 -3.50
CA LEU A 323 -1.76 13.75 -2.92
C LEU A 323 -2.44 12.55 -3.57
N PHE A 324 -3.70 12.70 -4.00
CA PHE A 324 -4.37 11.71 -4.83
C PHE A 324 -3.61 11.47 -6.14
N LEU A 325 -3.23 12.53 -6.87
CA LEU A 325 -2.44 12.39 -8.10
C LEU A 325 -1.08 11.75 -7.84
N GLU A 326 -0.39 12.18 -6.78
CA GLU A 326 0.91 11.64 -6.40
C GLU A 326 0.85 10.14 -6.09
N ARG A 327 -0.07 9.71 -5.22
CA ARG A 327 -0.25 8.29 -4.89
C ARG A 327 -0.70 7.45 -6.09
N SER A 328 -1.44 8.04 -7.02
CA SER A 328 -1.94 7.34 -8.21
C SER A 328 -0.87 7.14 -9.28
N PHE A 329 -0.02 8.15 -9.51
CA PHE A 329 0.77 8.24 -10.74
C PHE A 329 2.27 8.47 -10.58
N ALA A 330 2.74 8.96 -9.41
CA ALA A 330 4.18 9.05 -9.18
C ALA A 330 4.78 7.65 -8.95
N ASP A 331 6.09 7.51 -9.15
CA ASP A 331 6.80 6.23 -8.99
C ASP A 331 7.49 6.15 -7.63
N LEU A 332 6.71 6.28 -6.54
CA LEU A 332 7.25 6.48 -5.19
C LEU A 332 7.93 5.24 -4.62
N VAL A 333 7.63 4.06 -5.15
CA VAL A 333 8.21 2.79 -4.72
C VAL A 333 9.62 2.59 -5.29
N ARG A 334 9.81 2.82 -6.60
CA ARG A 334 11.13 2.66 -7.25
C ARG A 334 11.98 3.92 -7.13
N HIS A 335 11.33 5.08 -7.16
CA HIS A 335 11.96 6.39 -7.10
C HIS A 335 11.27 7.22 -6.01
N PRO A 336 11.64 7.01 -4.72
CA PRO A 336 11.07 7.77 -3.62
C PRO A 336 11.19 9.27 -3.87
N LEU A 337 10.12 10.02 -3.58
CA LEU A 337 10.04 11.47 -3.80
C LEU A 337 10.09 11.90 -5.28
N SER A 338 9.79 10.99 -6.21
CA SER A 338 9.62 11.32 -7.62
C SER A 338 8.47 12.29 -7.86
N ASP A 339 8.62 13.11 -8.90
CA ASP A 339 7.58 14.03 -9.33
C ASP A 339 6.40 13.31 -9.97
N ILE A 340 5.24 13.96 -9.89
CA ILE A 340 4.03 13.53 -10.60
C ILE A 340 4.28 13.69 -12.11
N PRO A 341 3.99 12.68 -12.95
CA PRO A 341 4.12 12.81 -14.40
C PRO A 341 3.23 13.93 -14.94
N SER A 342 3.56 14.51 -16.08
CA SER A 342 2.73 15.57 -16.68
C SER A 342 1.46 15.02 -17.35
N HIS A 343 1.50 13.78 -17.82
CA HIS A 343 0.42 13.11 -18.52
C HIS A 343 0.26 11.66 -18.06
N VAL A 344 -0.96 11.14 -18.16
CA VAL A 344 -1.29 9.74 -17.84
C VAL A 344 -2.24 9.16 -18.86
N ALA A 345 -2.27 7.84 -19.02
CA ALA A 345 -3.20 7.16 -19.91
C ALA A 345 -4.64 7.31 -19.41
N CYS A 346 -5.62 7.35 -20.33
CA CYS A 346 -7.03 7.47 -19.97
C CYS A 346 -7.52 6.34 -19.07
N THR A 347 -7.05 5.11 -19.31
CA THR A 347 -7.41 3.94 -18.50
C THR A 347 -6.93 4.07 -17.06
N GLU A 348 -5.66 4.45 -16.87
CA GLU A 348 -5.08 4.66 -15.54
C GLU A 348 -5.79 5.77 -14.77
N MET A 349 -6.12 6.88 -15.43
CA MET A 349 -6.92 7.95 -14.81
C MET A 349 -8.32 7.48 -14.44
N ALA A 350 -9.01 6.73 -15.30
CA ALA A 350 -10.36 6.26 -15.03
C ALA A 350 -10.41 5.35 -13.79
N ASP A 351 -9.45 4.44 -13.67
CA ASP A 351 -9.35 3.52 -12.52
C ASP A 351 -8.98 4.27 -11.24
N ALA A 352 -8.08 5.26 -11.30
CA ALA A 352 -7.76 6.11 -10.16
C ALA A 352 -8.97 6.93 -9.68
N LEU A 353 -9.73 7.53 -10.60
CA LEU A 353 -10.96 8.26 -10.28
C LEU A 353 -12.01 7.36 -9.64
N GLU A 354 -12.22 6.16 -10.18
CA GLU A 354 -13.14 5.16 -9.61
C GLU A 354 -12.77 4.83 -8.16
N MET A 355 -11.50 4.45 -7.91
CA MET A 355 -11.02 4.13 -6.57
C MET A 355 -11.22 5.31 -5.60
N LYS A 356 -10.89 6.53 -6.03
CA LYS A 356 -11.00 7.72 -5.19
C LYS A 356 -12.46 8.08 -4.90
N PHE A 357 -13.34 7.98 -5.88
CA PHE A 357 -14.77 8.24 -5.69
C PHE A 357 -15.36 7.27 -4.67
N GLN A 358 -15.09 5.97 -4.84
CA GLN A 358 -15.54 4.92 -3.93
C GLN A 358 -15.02 5.16 -2.50
N ALA A 359 -13.73 5.53 -2.36
CA ALA A 359 -13.15 5.83 -1.05
C ALA A 359 -13.82 7.03 -0.34
N ILE A 360 -14.22 8.07 -1.08
CA ILE A 360 -14.98 9.19 -0.52
C ILE A 360 -16.40 8.74 -0.16
N VAL A 361 -17.05 7.98 -1.04
CA VAL A 361 -18.41 7.44 -0.83
C VAL A 361 -18.50 6.57 0.42
N GLU A 362 -17.45 5.82 0.74
CA GLU A 362 -17.37 4.92 1.90
C GLU A 362 -16.72 5.55 3.14
N THR A 363 -16.40 6.85 3.11
CA THR A 363 -15.89 7.52 4.32
C THR A 363 -16.92 7.41 5.45
N PRO A 364 -16.52 6.94 6.66
CA PRO A 364 -17.40 6.93 7.83
C PRO A 364 -18.04 8.29 8.12
N GLN A 365 -19.34 8.32 8.40
CA GLN A 365 -20.05 9.57 8.66
C GLN A 365 -19.99 10.00 10.12
N LYS A 366 -19.88 9.04 11.06
CA LYS A 366 -19.73 9.28 12.49
C LYS A 366 -18.47 8.59 12.99
N ASN A 367 -17.87 9.12 14.04
CA ASN A 367 -16.68 8.52 14.66
C ASN A 367 -16.95 7.17 15.32
N THR A 368 -18.21 6.87 15.64
CA THR A 368 -18.67 5.56 16.14
C THR A 368 -18.86 4.54 15.02
N ASP A 369 -18.97 5.00 13.77
CA ASP A 369 -19.07 4.11 12.63
C ASP A 369 -17.66 3.55 12.42
N GLY A 370 -17.46 2.30 12.84
CA GLY A 370 -16.22 1.60 12.56
C GLY A 370 -15.97 1.55 11.04
N PRO A 371 -14.70 1.34 10.62
CA PRO A 371 -14.39 1.17 9.21
C PRO A 371 -15.19 0.01 8.61
N ALA A 372 -16.14 0.32 7.71
CA ALA A 372 -16.93 -0.69 7.02
C ALA A 372 -16.11 -1.29 5.86
N VAL A 373 -15.99 -2.60 5.84
CA VAL A 373 -15.31 -3.35 4.77
C VAL A 373 -16.38 -3.84 3.80
N VAL A 374 -16.81 -2.97 2.90
CA VAL A 374 -17.88 -3.25 1.93
C VAL A 374 -17.32 -3.23 0.51
N GLN A 375 -17.77 -4.15 -0.33
CA GLN A 375 -17.41 -4.13 -1.74
C GLN A 375 -18.05 -2.90 -2.41
N PRO A 376 -17.28 -1.98 -3.00
CA PRO A 376 -17.83 -0.79 -3.62
C PRO A 376 -18.57 -1.10 -4.92
N ARG A 377 -19.55 -0.27 -5.26
CA ARG A 377 -20.13 -0.23 -6.60
C ARG A 377 -19.10 0.31 -7.61
N MET A 378 -18.83 -0.48 -8.65
CA MET A 378 -17.98 -0.07 -9.78
C MET A 378 -18.71 0.90 -10.70
N PHE A 379 -17.96 1.81 -11.32
CA PHE A 379 -18.44 2.63 -12.43
C PHE A 379 -18.75 1.76 -13.65
N THR A 380 -19.73 2.21 -14.42
CA THR A 380 -19.96 1.68 -15.75
C THR A 380 -18.90 2.21 -16.71
N MET A 381 -18.70 1.52 -17.85
CA MET A 381 -17.82 2.03 -18.92
C MET A 381 -18.24 3.41 -19.42
N GLN A 382 -19.55 3.69 -19.45
CA GLN A 382 -20.07 5.00 -19.83
C GLN A 382 -19.68 6.08 -18.81
N ALA A 383 -19.76 5.79 -17.51
CA ALA A 383 -19.33 6.73 -16.47
C ALA A 383 -17.82 7.00 -16.54
N LYS A 384 -17.00 5.95 -16.75
CA LYS A 384 -15.56 6.10 -16.99
C LYS A 384 -15.29 6.99 -18.21
N GLN A 385 -15.93 6.72 -19.35
CA GLN A 385 -15.76 7.51 -20.56
C GLN A 385 -16.20 8.97 -20.39
N HIS A 386 -17.32 9.20 -19.70
CA HIS A 386 -17.82 10.55 -19.40
C HIS A 386 -16.80 11.37 -18.61
N LEU A 387 -16.28 10.78 -17.52
CA LEU A 387 -15.24 11.42 -16.68
C LEU A 387 -13.96 11.71 -17.45
N ILE A 388 -13.52 10.77 -18.29
CA ILE A 388 -12.33 10.93 -19.12
C ILE A 388 -12.52 12.06 -20.13
N ASN A 389 -13.64 12.09 -20.86
CA ASN A 389 -13.94 13.16 -21.81
C ASN A 389 -13.96 14.54 -21.15
N ARG A 390 -14.44 14.63 -19.91
CA ARG A 390 -14.45 15.86 -19.12
C ARG A 390 -13.06 16.37 -18.76
N LEU A 391 -12.05 15.49 -18.73
CA LEU A 391 -10.63 15.82 -18.53
C LEU A 391 -9.89 16.18 -19.83
N LYS A 392 -10.59 16.24 -20.97
CA LYS A 392 -10.07 16.62 -22.29
C LYS A 392 -8.81 15.80 -22.66
N PRO A 393 -8.96 14.49 -22.92
CA PRO A 393 -7.85 13.67 -23.35
C PRO A 393 -7.38 14.13 -24.73
N ASN A 394 -6.09 13.96 -25.00
CA ASN A 394 -5.55 14.17 -26.34
C ASN A 394 -5.92 13.00 -27.28
N PRO A 395 -5.76 13.17 -28.61
CA PRO A 395 -6.06 12.10 -29.58
C PRO A 395 -5.24 10.82 -29.37
N GLN A 396 -4.11 10.90 -28.66
CA GLN A 396 -3.24 9.76 -28.32
C GLN A 396 -3.72 8.99 -27.09
N GLY A 397 -4.84 9.38 -26.47
CA GLY A 397 -5.40 8.68 -25.31
C GLY A 397 -4.74 9.02 -23.98
N PHE A 398 -4.11 10.20 -23.87
CA PHE A 398 -3.51 10.70 -22.63
C PHE A 398 -4.21 11.94 -22.09
N ILE A 399 -4.20 12.11 -20.78
CA ILE A 399 -4.74 13.27 -20.06
C ILE A 399 -3.57 14.06 -19.47
N ALA A 400 -3.55 15.38 -19.71
CA ALA A 400 -2.67 16.29 -18.97
C ALA A 400 -3.16 16.39 -17.51
N LEU A 401 -2.34 16.03 -16.54
CA LEU A 401 -2.75 15.98 -15.12
C LEU A 401 -3.11 17.37 -14.56
N ASP A 402 -2.57 18.43 -15.15
CA ASP A 402 -2.97 19.79 -14.83
C ASP A 402 -4.47 20.03 -15.08
N ASN A 403 -5.10 19.31 -16.02
CA ASN A 403 -6.54 19.42 -16.24
C ASN A 403 -7.33 18.97 -15.01
N PHE A 404 -6.88 17.96 -14.27
CA PHE A 404 -7.54 17.54 -13.03
C PHE A 404 -7.57 18.67 -11.98
N MET A 405 -6.47 19.41 -11.86
CA MET A 405 -6.33 20.47 -10.86
C MET A 405 -6.92 21.81 -11.31
N LYS A 406 -6.86 22.13 -12.60
CA LYS A 406 -7.08 23.50 -13.11
C LYS A 406 -8.23 23.63 -14.11
N LEU A 407 -8.64 22.56 -14.79
CA LEU A 407 -9.66 22.66 -15.83
C LEU A 407 -11.00 23.00 -15.18
N PRO A 408 -11.61 24.16 -15.48
CA PRO A 408 -12.94 24.48 -15.00
C PRO A 408 -13.96 23.59 -15.71
N VAL A 409 -14.81 22.94 -14.92
CA VAL A 409 -15.80 22.00 -15.46
C VAL A 409 -17.22 22.27 -14.97
N ALA A 410 -17.36 23.05 -13.89
CA ALA A 410 -18.64 23.48 -13.34
C ALA A 410 -18.54 24.94 -12.85
N GLU A 411 -19.68 25.51 -12.48
CA GLU A 411 -19.80 26.84 -11.91
C GLU A 411 -20.63 26.83 -10.62
N GLU A 412 -20.32 27.75 -9.72
CA GLU A 412 -21.06 28.00 -8.48
C GLU A 412 -21.35 29.49 -8.36
N TYR A 413 -22.60 29.83 -7.99
CA TYR A 413 -22.94 31.19 -7.62
C TYR A 413 -22.62 31.42 -6.13
N GLN A 414 -21.70 32.33 -5.83
CA GLN A 414 -21.29 32.66 -4.48
C GLN A 414 -21.73 34.08 -4.12
N LEU A 415 -22.43 34.25 -3.00
CA LEU A 415 -22.75 35.57 -2.46
C LEU A 415 -21.47 36.31 -2.05
N ARG A 416 -21.42 37.61 -2.31
CA ARG A 416 -20.33 38.46 -1.84
C ARG A 416 -20.38 38.52 -0.31
N LYS A 417 -19.21 38.54 0.36
CA LYS A 417 -19.09 38.47 1.83
C LYS A 417 -19.96 39.48 2.61
N ASN A 418 -20.34 40.59 1.97
CA ASN A 418 -21.14 41.66 2.58
C ASN A 418 -22.49 41.91 1.87
N SER A 419 -22.97 40.98 1.03
CA SER A 419 -24.27 41.12 0.33
C SER A 419 -25.10 39.86 0.46
N THR A 420 -26.38 40.03 0.76
CA THR A 420 -27.38 38.94 0.82
C THR A 420 -28.09 38.71 -0.51
N THR A 421 -27.91 39.61 -1.49
CA THR A 421 -28.62 39.59 -2.78
C THR A 421 -27.68 39.60 -3.98
N GLU A 422 -26.45 40.08 -3.83
CA GLU A 422 -25.46 40.12 -4.90
C GLU A 422 -24.35 39.08 -4.68
N GLY A 423 -24.11 38.30 -5.72
CA GLY A 423 -23.05 37.31 -5.80
C GLY A 423 -22.40 37.29 -7.17
N GLU A 424 -21.43 36.42 -7.33
CA GLU A 424 -20.69 36.20 -8.57
C GLU A 424 -20.64 34.72 -8.92
N TRP A 425 -20.61 34.44 -10.23
CA TRP A 425 -20.37 33.09 -10.73
C TRP A 425 -18.88 32.80 -10.71
N LYS A 426 -18.51 31.70 -10.03
CA LYS A 426 -17.14 31.22 -9.92
C LYS A 426 -17.00 29.90 -10.66
N LEU A 427 -15.95 29.78 -11.47
CA LEU A 427 -15.58 28.52 -12.10
C LEU A 427 -14.97 27.56 -11.08
N VAL A 428 -15.36 26.29 -11.18
CA VAL A 428 -14.95 25.21 -10.29
C VAL A 428 -14.12 24.19 -11.07
N PRO A 429 -12.89 23.86 -10.59
CA PRO A 429 -12.03 22.89 -11.25
C PRO A 429 -12.54 21.46 -11.11
N PHE A 430 -12.06 20.57 -11.97
CA PHE A 430 -12.50 19.16 -12.02
C PHE A 430 -12.43 18.45 -10.66
N PHE A 431 -11.30 18.50 -9.96
CA PHE A 431 -11.14 17.77 -8.69
C PHE A 431 -12.20 18.16 -7.65
N ASP A 432 -12.51 19.45 -7.54
CA ASP A 432 -13.43 19.97 -6.52
C ASP A 432 -14.86 19.55 -6.86
N TRP A 433 -15.28 19.71 -8.12
CA TRP A 433 -16.55 19.18 -8.63
C TRP A 433 -16.67 17.67 -8.36
N PHE A 434 -15.64 16.91 -8.71
CA PHE A 434 -15.64 15.45 -8.58
C PHE A 434 -15.71 14.97 -7.13
N PHE A 435 -14.84 15.50 -6.25
CA PHE A 435 -14.86 15.16 -4.83
C PHE A 435 -16.18 15.57 -4.19
N LYS A 436 -16.73 16.72 -4.58
CA LYS A 436 -18.00 17.18 -4.01
C LYS A 436 -19.17 16.27 -4.34
N LEU A 437 -19.22 15.73 -5.55
CA LEU A 437 -20.25 14.76 -5.92
C LEU A 437 -20.14 13.47 -5.10
N ALA A 438 -18.92 12.98 -4.86
CA ALA A 438 -18.69 11.83 -4.00
C ALA A 438 -19.12 12.10 -2.55
N GLU A 439 -18.87 13.29 -2.01
CA GLU A 439 -19.35 13.71 -0.69
C GLU A 439 -20.89 13.75 -0.61
N ILE A 440 -21.56 14.22 -1.67
CA ILE A 440 -23.04 14.25 -1.73
C ILE A 440 -23.58 12.83 -1.73
N VAL A 441 -22.96 11.93 -2.51
CA VAL A 441 -23.33 10.52 -2.51
C VAL A 441 -23.15 9.91 -1.13
N ASN A 442 -21.96 10.05 -0.52
CA ASN A 442 -21.70 9.58 0.84
C ASN A 442 -22.78 10.07 1.81
N LYS A 443 -23.06 11.38 1.82
CA LYS A 443 -23.89 12.00 2.85
C LYS A 443 -25.40 11.77 2.68
N TYR A 444 -25.89 11.74 1.45
CA TYR A 444 -27.33 11.82 1.18
C TYR A 444 -27.87 10.70 0.29
N LEU A 445 -27.03 10.05 -0.53
CA LEU A 445 -27.48 9.11 -1.55
C LEU A 445 -26.79 7.74 -1.44
N TYR A 446 -26.16 7.40 -0.30
CA TYR A 446 -25.31 6.21 -0.20
C TYR A 446 -26.07 4.92 -0.56
N SER A 447 -27.23 4.66 0.07
CA SER A 447 -28.05 3.48 -0.26
C SER A 447 -28.51 3.52 -1.71
N MET A 448 -29.07 4.63 -2.19
CA MET A 448 -29.50 4.73 -3.60
C MET A 448 -28.36 4.53 -4.61
N TRP A 449 -27.15 4.98 -4.28
CA TRP A 449 -25.96 4.76 -5.10
C TRP A 449 -25.57 3.28 -5.09
N TYR A 450 -25.51 2.67 -3.91
CA TYR A 450 -25.16 1.27 -3.72
C TYR A 450 -26.15 0.34 -4.43
N ASP A 451 -27.44 0.63 -4.30
CA ASP A 451 -28.56 -0.11 -4.91
C ASP A 451 -28.70 0.15 -6.44
N GLY A 452 -27.81 0.95 -7.04
CA GLY A 452 -27.81 1.21 -8.47
C GLY A 452 -28.91 2.17 -8.96
N LEU A 453 -29.65 2.82 -8.05
CA LEU A 453 -30.75 3.74 -8.37
C LEU A 453 -30.27 5.11 -8.87
N VAL A 454 -29.03 5.49 -8.55
CA VAL A 454 -28.39 6.68 -9.09
C VAL A 454 -27.57 6.30 -10.34
N PHE A 455 -27.93 6.86 -11.50
CA PHE A 455 -27.18 6.68 -12.73
C PHE A 455 -25.80 7.36 -12.65
N GLY A 456 -25.75 8.55 -12.06
CA GLY A 456 -24.50 9.24 -11.73
C GLY A 456 -23.93 10.04 -12.90
N PHE A 457 -22.74 9.68 -13.37
CA PHE A 457 -22.01 10.43 -14.41
C PHE A 457 -22.64 10.23 -15.78
N CYS A 458 -23.35 11.25 -16.26
CA CYS A 458 -24.05 11.23 -17.54
C CYS A 458 -24.36 12.66 -18.00
N SER A 459 -24.09 12.94 -19.27
CA SER A 459 -24.42 14.23 -19.86
C SER A 459 -25.92 14.44 -19.99
N LYS A 460 -26.35 15.70 -20.14
CA LYS A 460 -27.76 16.01 -20.44
C LYS A 460 -28.19 15.30 -21.73
N GLU A 461 -27.40 15.41 -22.78
CA GLU A 461 -27.67 14.82 -24.09
C GLU A 461 -27.74 13.28 -24.01
N ASP A 462 -26.76 12.64 -23.37
CA ASP A 462 -26.78 11.18 -23.18
C ASP A 462 -28.01 10.74 -22.38
N SER A 463 -28.38 11.49 -21.34
CA SER A 463 -29.57 11.18 -20.55
C SER A 463 -30.84 11.28 -21.38
N GLU A 464 -30.97 12.30 -22.24
CA GLU A 464 -32.12 12.45 -23.14
C GLU A 464 -32.17 11.32 -24.17
N ASN A 465 -31.03 10.96 -24.76
CA ASN A 465 -30.92 9.87 -25.72
C ASN A 465 -31.29 8.51 -25.09
N LEU A 466 -30.79 8.23 -23.88
CA LEU A 466 -31.14 7.02 -23.14
C LEU A 466 -32.64 6.97 -22.81
N LEU A 467 -33.21 8.08 -22.34
CA LEU A 467 -34.63 8.15 -21.98
C LEU A 467 -35.53 8.00 -23.21
N ARG A 468 -35.17 8.55 -24.37
CA ARG A 468 -35.93 8.41 -25.63
C ARG A 468 -36.18 6.94 -25.99
N CYS A 469 -35.21 6.07 -25.75
CA CYS A 469 -35.30 4.64 -26.04
C CYS A 469 -36.23 3.86 -25.09
N ILE A 470 -36.70 4.46 -23.99
CA ILE A 470 -37.53 3.78 -22.99
C ILE A 470 -39.02 4.03 -23.27
N PRO A 471 -39.86 2.99 -23.46
CA PRO A 471 -41.25 3.16 -23.92
C PRO A 471 -42.23 3.66 -22.84
N ARG A 472 -41.82 3.74 -21.58
CA ARG A 472 -42.65 4.13 -20.43
C ARG A 472 -42.14 5.43 -19.79
N SER A 473 -42.97 6.08 -18.97
CA SER A 473 -42.51 7.20 -18.15
C SER A 473 -41.40 6.72 -17.23
N VAL A 474 -40.29 7.46 -17.20
CA VAL A 474 -39.08 7.09 -16.48
C VAL A 474 -38.33 8.35 -16.06
N LEU A 475 -37.64 8.27 -14.93
CA LEU A 475 -36.71 9.29 -14.47
C LEU A 475 -35.30 8.70 -14.39
N LEU A 476 -34.30 9.56 -14.56
CA LEU A 476 -32.89 9.24 -14.44
C LEU A 476 -32.22 10.27 -13.52
N VAL A 477 -31.62 9.79 -12.43
CA VAL A 477 -30.88 10.61 -11.47
C VAL A 477 -29.41 10.66 -11.88
N ARG A 478 -28.92 11.85 -12.26
CA ARG A 478 -27.55 12.08 -12.72
C ARG A 478 -26.89 13.24 -11.97
N PHE A 479 -25.57 13.28 -11.99
CA PHE A 479 -24.81 14.42 -11.49
C PHE A 479 -24.89 15.60 -12.48
N SER A 480 -24.94 16.83 -11.96
CA SER A 480 -24.86 18.00 -12.83
C SER A 480 -23.43 18.15 -13.35
N ASP A 481 -23.29 18.30 -14.68
CA ASP A 481 -21.99 18.57 -15.29
C ASP A 481 -21.58 20.03 -15.16
N ILE A 482 -22.54 20.96 -15.08
CA ILE A 482 -22.28 22.40 -15.16
C ILE A 482 -22.48 23.11 -13.82
N GLU A 483 -23.37 22.63 -12.96
CA GLU A 483 -23.62 23.28 -11.66
C GLU A 483 -22.92 22.51 -10.54
N TYR A 484 -22.06 23.20 -9.79
CA TYR A 484 -21.36 22.62 -8.65
C TYR A 484 -22.33 22.14 -7.56
N ALA A 485 -22.01 20.98 -6.96
CA ALA A 485 -22.76 20.40 -5.85
C ALA A 485 -24.26 20.13 -6.14
N LYS A 486 -24.65 19.87 -7.40
CA LYS A 486 -26.03 19.57 -7.80
C LYS A 486 -26.21 18.17 -8.38
N ILE A 487 -27.37 17.59 -8.07
CA ILE A 487 -27.94 16.41 -8.70
C ILE A 487 -29.07 16.87 -9.62
N LYS A 488 -29.22 16.24 -10.78
CA LYS A 488 -30.28 16.50 -11.76
C LYS A 488 -31.15 15.26 -11.93
N ILE A 489 -32.43 15.50 -12.19
CA ILE A 489 -33.38 14.47 -12.55
C ILE A 489 -33.82 14.77 -13.98
N SER A 490 -33.44 13.90 -14.91
CA SER A 490 -33.99 13.91 -16.27
C SER A 490 -35.24 13.03 -16.28
N VAL A 491 -36.34 13.53 -16.82
CA VAL A 491 -37.62 12.81 -16.86
C VAL A 491 -38.06 12.68 -18.31
N LYS A 492 -38.64 11.54 -18.66
CA LYS A 492 -39.45 11.39 -19.87
C LYS A 492 -40.86 11.06 -19.43
N ASP A 493 -41.83 11.88 -19.86
CA ASP A 493 -43.22 11.48 -19.79
C ASP A 493 -43.60 10.61 -21.01
N ARG A 494 -44.55 9.69 -20.82
CA ARG A 494 -45.08 8.82 -21.87
C ARG A 494 -45.65 9.63 -23.04
N ASN A 495 -46.06 10.87 -22.82
CA ASN A 495 -46.57 11.78 -23.83
C ASN A 495 -45.48 12.60 -24.57
N GLY A 496 -44.19 12.35 -24.29
CA GLY A 496 -43.07 12.93 -25.04
C GLY A 496 -42.60 14.32 -24.59
N GLY A 497 -43.03 14.78 -23.42
CA GLY A 497 -42.52 16.00 -22.77
C GLY A 497 -41.21 15.79 -22.03
#